data_AF-A0A8J7CFI5-F1
#
_entry.id   AF-A0A8J7CFI5-F1
#
_cell.length_a   1.000
_cell.length_b   1.000
_cell.length_c   1.000
_cell.angle_alpha   90.00
_cell.angle_beta   90.00
_cell.angle_gamma   90.00
#
_symmetry.space_group_name_H-M   'P 1'
#
loop_
_entity.id
_entity.type
_entity.pdbx_description
1 polymer ?
#
loop_
_entity_poly.entity_id
_entity_poly.type
_entity_poly.pdbx_seq_one_letter_code
_entity_poly.pdbx_strand_id
1 'polypeptide(L)'
;TASGQTELFDAVVIAAPLEEADLQWEGLSFSAEKWMKRKYQVNHVTLVAGHLHPAYFGLRSNEEIPQLIMTRHKKEIPFAAMGLMGHTEDGKEGIYKIFSTEKLDEPFLSRLFTDSSDTLEIPWKAYPVLVPMKEWPPFRLGEGLYYVNGMESAVSTMETEAIAAKNVVNLLKRDWEENRPLH
;
A
#
# COMPACT_ATOMS: atom_id res chain seq x y z
N THR A 1 0.95 -6.56 23.79
CA THR A 1 0.44 -5.50 22.88
C THR A 1 1.14 -4.19 23.18
N ALA A 2 0.97 -3.14 22.35
CA ALA A 2 1.58 -1.81 22.59
C ALA A 2 1.15 -1.16 23.94
N SER A 3 0.08 -1.66 24.58
CA SER A 3 -0.36 -1.28 25.92
C SER A 3 0.26 -2.10 27.06
N GLY A 4 1.19 -3.02 26.75
CA GLY A 4 1.78 -3.95 27.73
C GLY A 4 0.86 -5.10 28.15
N GLN A 5 -0.35 -5.19 27.59
CA GLN A 5 -1.28 -6.28 27.88
C GLN A 5 -0.85 -7.56 27.16
N THR A 6 -1.02 -8.68 27.85
CA THR A 6 -0.74 -10.02 27.34
C THR A 6 -2.03 -10.80 27.27
N GLU A 7 -2.25 -11.48 26.15
CA GLU A 7 -3.40 -12.33 25.91
C GLU A 7 -2.92 -13.62 25.26
N LEU A 8 -3.60 -14.73 25.58
CA LEU A 8 -3.29 -16.05 25.06
C LEU A 8 -4.25 -16.37 23.91
N PHE A 9 -3.69 -16.91 22.84
CA PHE A 9 -4.44 -17.31 21.65
C PHE A 9 -4.03 -18.73 21.25
N ASP A 10 -4.99 -19.53 20.83
CA ASP A 10 -4.71 -20.86 20.26
C ASP A 10 -4.08 -20.75 18.86
N ALA A 11 -4.38 -19.66 18.14
CA ALA A 11 -3.79 -19.36 16.85
C ALA A 11 -3.69 -17.84 16.60
N VAL A 12 -2.64 -17.42 15.90
CA VAL A 12 -2.36 -16.04 15.50
C VAL A 12 -2.07 -16.00 14.01
N VAL A 13 -2.77 -15.12 13.28
CA VAL A 13 -2.51 -14.82 11.87
C VAL A 13 -1.96 -13.41 11.76
N ILE A 14 -0.73 -13.28 11.27
CA ILE A 14 -0.10 -11.98 11.06
C ILE A 14 -0.42 -11.47 9.67
N ALA A 15 -1.17 -10.37 9.63
CA ALA A 15 -1.58 -9.63 8.44
C ALA A 15 -0.88 -8.27 8.34
N ALA A 16 0.41 -8.23 8.68
CA ALA A 16 1.24 -7.04 8.62
C ALA A 16 2.62 -7.39 8.03
N PRO A 17 3.26 -6.49 7.26
CA PRO A 17 4.64 -6.67 6.84
C PRO A 17 5.57 -6.84 8.05
N LEU A 18 6.24 -8.00 8.14
CA LEU A 18 7.08 -8.33 9.29
C LEU A 18 8.25 -7.35 9.47
N GLU A 19 8.74 -6.78 8.39
CA GLU A 19 9.78 -5.74 8.37
C GLU A 19 9.35 -4.39 8.98
N GLU A 20 8.06 -4.12 9.10
CA GLU A 20 7.51 -2.86 9.60
C GLU A 20 6.74 -3.03 10.92
N ALA A 21 6.37 -4.26 11.27
CA ALA A 21 5.48 -4.56 12.39
C ALA A 21 6.14 -4.46 13.79
N ASP A 22 7.46 -4.22 13.86
CA ASP A 22 8.25 -4.15 15.11
C ASP A 22 7.93 -5.28 16.10
N LEU A 23 7.79 -6.50 15.58
CA LEU A 23 7.46 -7.68 16.38
C LEU A 23 8.72 -8.30 16.97
N GLN A 24 8.67 -8.58 18.27
CA GLN A 24 9.70 -9.34 18.99
C GLN A 24 9.27 -10.80 19.08
N TRP A 25 10.22 -11.71 18.88
CA TRP A 25 9.98 -13.15 18.85
C TRP A 25 10.73 -13.84 19.97
N GLU A 26 10.03 -14.68 20.74
CA GLU A 26 10.63 -15.55 21.74
C GLU A 26 10.30 -17.01 21.40
N GLY A 27 11.30 -17.89 21.48
CA GLY A 27 11.10 -19.34 21.31
C GLY A 27 10.84 -19.82 19.87
N LEU A 28 10.98 -18.95 18.86
CA LEU A 28 10.78 -19.32 17.44
C LEU A 28 12.12 -19.53 16.73
N SER A 29 12.20 -20.55 15.87
CA SER A 29 13.43 -20.99 15.20
C SER A 29 13.57 -20.56 13.74
N PHE A 30 12.63 -19.79 13.18
CA PHE A 30 12.73 -19.33 11.80
C PHE A 30 13.68 -18.13 11.68
N SER A 31 14.56 -18.16 10.67
CA SER A 31 15.43 -17.03 10.35
C SER A 31 14.66 -15.95 9.60
N ALA A 32 13.97 -15.13 10.38
CA ALA A 32 13.38 -13.85 10.03
C ALA A 32 14.24 -13.01 9.04
N GLU A 33 15.56 -13.04 9.20
CA GLU A 33 16.48 -12.08 8.56
C GLU A 33 16.53 -12.13 7.03
N LYS A 34 16.20 -13.25 6.39
CA LYS A 34 16.32 -13.38 4.92
C LYS A 34 15.22 -12.66 4.15
N TRP A 35 14.01 -12.58 4.68
CA TRP A 35 12.85 -11.94 4.03
C TRP A 35 12.30 -10.72 4.78
N MET A 36 12.76 -10.42 5.99
CA MET A 36 12.30 -9.27 6.78
C MET A 36 13.03 -7.95 6.48
N LYS A 37 13.69 -7.82 5.32
CA LYS A 37 14.41 -6.59 4.93
C LYS A 37 14.12 -6.17 3.50
N ARG A 38 12.86 -6.30 3.06
CA ARG A 38 12.44 -5.87 1.73
C ARG A 38 12.40 -4.34 1.70
N LYS A 39 12.92 -3.75 0.63
CA LYS A 39 12.70 -2.33 0.36
C LYS A 39 11.26 -2.15 -0.10
N TYR A 40 10.60 -1.09 0.32
CA TYR A 40 9.27 -0.74 -0.20
C TYR A 40 9.38 0.34 -1.27
N GLN A 41 8.56 0.23 -2.31
CA GLN A 41 8.27 1.34 -3.20
C GLN A 41 7.42 2.34 -2.43
N VAL A 42 7.95 3.54 -2.23
CA VAL A 42 7.17 4.66 -1.69
C VAL A 42 6.49 5.35 -2.85
N ASN A 43 5.18 5.48 -2.77
CA ASN A 43 4.40 6.33 -3.65
C ASN A 43 3.91 7.54 -2.85
N HIS A 44 3.79 8.68 -3.52
CA HIS A 44 3.21 9.88 -2.96
C HIS A 44 1.79 10.03 -3.51
N VAL A 45 0.84 10.22 -2.59
CA VAL A 45 -0.52 10.63 -2.92
C VAL A 45 -0.64 12.09 -2.54
N THR A 46 -0.83 12.95 -3.53
CA THR A 46 -1.10 14.37 -3.32
C THR A 46 -2.57 14.64 -3.60
N LEU A 47 -3.29 15.11 -2.58
CA LEU A 47 -4.65 15.62 -2.70
C LEU A 47 -4.58 17.15 -2.83
N VAL A 48 -5.19 17.72 -3.86
CA VAL A 48 -5.23 19.16 -4.09
C VAL A 48 -6.67 19.59 -4.27
N ALA A 49 -7.14 20.55 -3.47
CA ALA A 49 -8.36 21.29 -3.75
C ALA A 49 -7.99 22.55 -4.54
N GLY A 50 -8.53 22.70 -5.76
CA GLY A 50 -8.21 23.85 -6.61
C GLY A 50 -8.78 23.80 -8.02
N HIS A 51 -8.27 24.69 -8.87
CA HIS A 51 -8.62 24.78 -10.28
C HIS A 51 -7.43 24.38 -11.15
N LEU A 52 -7.59 23.35 -11.97
CA LEU A 52 -6.56 22.95 -12.92
C LEU A 52 -6.29 24.05 -13.95
N HIS A 53 -5.04 24.19 -14.37
CA HIS A 53 -4.62 25.15 -15.38
C HIS A 53 -4.74 24.54 -16.79
N PRO A 54 -5.71 24.93 -17.64
CA PRO A 54 -5.97 24.24 -18.92
C PRO A 54 -4.77 24.25 -19.87
N ALA A 55 -3.99 25.34 -19.87
CA ALA A 55 -2.83 25.45 -20.75
C ALA A 55 -1.69 24.49 -20.37
N TYR A 56 -1.65 23.95 -19.13
CA TYR A 56 -0.74 22.85 -18.78
C TYR A 56 -0.99 21.61 -19.65
N PHE A 57 -2.27 21.36 -19.98
CA PHE A 57 -2.71 20.24 -20.80
C PHE A 57 -2.71 20.57 -22.30
N GLY A 58 -2.24 21.76 -22.70
CA GLY A 58 -2.31 22.23 -24.09
C GLY A 58 -3.74 22.57 -24.54
N LEU A 59 -4.66 22.79 -23.59
CA LEU A 59 -6.06 23.11 -23.85
C LEU A 59 -6.30 24.63 -23.74
N ARG A 60 -7.32 25.13 -24.46
CA ARG A 60 -7.83 26.49 -24.26
C ARG A 60 -8.66 26.57 -22.98
N SER A 61 -8.89 27.79 -22.48
CA SER A 61 -9.59 28.02 -21.22
C SER A 61 -11.05 27.56 -21.17
N ASN A 62 -11.67 27.32 -22.33
CA ASN A 62 -13.05 26.86 -22.45
C ASN A 62 -13.18 25.36 -22.79
N GLU A 63 -12.06 24.64 -22.87
CA GLU A 63 -12.03 23.20 -23.13
C GLU A 63 -12.06 22.43 -21.80
N GLU A 64 -12.84 21.34 -21.76
CA GLU A 64 -12.94 20.50 -20.57
C GLU A 64 -11.68 19.65 -20.38
N ILE A 65 -11.17 19.63 -19.16
CA ILE A 65 -10.05 18.76 -18.77
C ILE A 65 -10.62 17.39 -18.41
N PRO A 66 -10.05 16.27 -18.91
CA PRO A 66 -10.47 14.93 -18.53
C PRO A 66 -10.43 14.70 -17.01
N GLN A 67 -11.45 14.03 -16.47
CA GLN A 67 -11.52 13.69 -15.04
C GLN A 67 -10.48 12.66 -14.59
N LEU A 68 -9.90 11.90 -15.51
CA LEU A 68 -8.84 10.94 -15.25
C LEU A 68 -7.74 11.12 -16.29
N ILE A 69 -6.53 11.36 -15.82
CA ILE A 69 -5.33 11.52 -16.64
C ILE A 69 -4.33 10.47 -16.19
N MET A 70 -3.86 9.65 -17.13
CA MET A 70 -2.81 8.68 -16.91
C MET A 70 -1.62 9.00 -17.81
N THR A 71 -0.43 8.85 -17.28
CA THR A 71 0.80 9.23 -17.97
C THR A 71 1.66 7.99 -18.20
N ARG A 72 2.60 8.12 -19.14
CA ARG A 72 3.72 7.19 -19.23
C ARG A 72 4.90 7.80 -18.51
N HIS A 73 5.76 6.96 -17.94
CA HIS A 73 6.95 7.41 -17.25
C HIS A 73 7.81 8.30 -18.16
N LYS A 74 7.85 9.59 -17.84
CA LYS A 74 8.64 10.63 -18.49
C LYS A 74 9.14 11.57 -17.41
N LYS A 75 10.42 11.96 -17.47
CA LYS A 75 11.06 12.77 -16.43
C LYS A 75 10.37 14.14 -16.25
N GLU A 76 9.78 14.67 -17.32
CA GLU A 76 9.09 15.95 -17.35
C GLU A 76 7.67 15.89 -16.75
N ILE A 77 7.12 14.69 -16.53
CA ILE A 77 5.77 14.46 -16.00
C ILE A 77 5.91 13.64 -14.70
N PRO A 78 6.08 14.31 -13.54
CA PRO A 78 6.43 13.68 -12.27
C PRO A 78 5.27 12.94 -11.59
N PHE A 79 4.19 12.64 -12.30
CA PHE A 79 3.05 11.87 -11.76
C PHE A 79 2.63 10.79 -12.76
N ALA A 80 2.16 9.66 -12.24
CA ALA A 80 1.69 8.50 -13.02
C ALA A 80 0.20 8.62 -13.39
N ALA A 81 -0.62 9.11 -12.45
CA ALA A 81 -2.04 9.30 -12.68
C ALA A 81 -2.58 10.46 -11.83
N MET A 82 -3.60 11.12 -12.33
CA MET A 82 -4.38 12.13 -11.61
C MET A 82 -5.86 11.91 -11.90
N GLY A 83 -6.71 12.05 -10.88
CA GLY A 83 -8.15 12.00 -11.07
C GLY A 83 -8.92 12.99 -10.18
N LEU A 84 -10.08 13.43 -10.66
CA LEU A 84 -11.05 14.20 -9.90
C LEU A 84 -11.82 13.27 -8.95
N MET A 85 -11.73 13.50 -7.66
CA MET A 85 -12.38 12.70 -6.60
C MET A 85 -13.73 13.28 -6.17
N GLY A 86 -13.95 14.57 -6.44
CA GLY A 86 -15.15 15.28 -6.02
C GLY A 86 -14.92 16.78 -6.05
N HIS A 87 -15.76 17.51 -5.33
CA HIS A 87 -15.65 18.95 -5.16
C HIS A 87 -15.63 19.30 -3.67
N THR A 88 -15.16 20.50 -3.34
CA THR A 88 -15.32 21.07 -2.00
C THR A 88 -16.79 21.17 -1.60
N GLU A 89 -17.06 21.33 -0.31
CA GLU A 89 -18.45 21.43 0.20
C GLU A 89 -19.26 22.55 -0.45
N ASP A 90 -18.61 23.66 -0.79
CA ASP A 90 -19.23 24.78 -1.49
C ASP A 90 -19.30 24.61 -3.02
N GLY A 91 -18.77 23.51 -3.54
CA GLY A 91 -18.80 23.14 -4.95
C GLY A 91 -17.90 23.99 -5.86
N LYS A 92 -17.05 24.86 -5.29
CA LYS A 92 -16.25 25.80 -6.10
C LYS A 92 -15.00 25.17 -6.67
N GLU A 93 -14.36 24.27 -5.94
CA GLU A 93 -13.08 23.69 -6.34
C GLU A 93 -13.21 22.18 -6.59
N GLY A 94 -12.42 21.68 -7.53
CA GLY A 94 -12.25 20.24 -7.71
C GLY A 94 -11.24 19.70 -6.70
N ILE A 95 -11.49 18.51 -6.16
CA ILE A 95 -10.55 17.77 -5.32
C ILE A 95 -9.87 16.73 -6.19
N TYR A 96 -8.58 16.89 -6.44
CA TYR A 96 -7.80 16.03 -7.30
C TYR A 96 -6.87 15.15 -6.49
N LYS A 97 -6.80 13.86 -6.86
CA LYS A 97 -5.84 12.90 -6.32
C LYS A 97 -4.77 12.62 -7.36
N ILE A 98 -3.52 12.85 -6.99
CA ILE A 98 -2.35 12.67 -7.85
C ILE A 98 -1.47 11.56 -7.27
N PHE A 99 -1.11 10.58 -8.09
CA PHE A 99 -0.17 9.52 -7.75
C PHE A 99 1.18 9.79 -8.40
N SER A 100 2.24 9.80 -7.60
CA SER A 100 3.62 10.04 -8.04
C SER A 100 4.60 9.12 -7.31
N THR A 101 5.79 8.92 -7.87
CA THR A 101 6.87 8.13 -7.23
C THR A 101 7.76 8.98 -6.32
N GLU A 102 7.65 10.30 -6.41
CA GLU A 102 8.38 11.28 -5.63
C GLU A 102 7.43 12.41 -5.23
N LYS A 103 7.77 13.14 -4.18
CA LYS A 103 7.04 14.34 -3.76
C LYS A 103 6.94 15.34 -4.91
N LEU A 104 5.73 15.82 -5.19
CA LEU A 104 5.50 16.91 -6.13
C LEU A 104 5.96 18.23 -5.51
N ASP A 105 6.78 18.98 -6.25
CA ASP A 105 7.25 20.28 -5.78
C ASP A 105 6.23 21.39 -6.04
N GLU A 106 6.29 22.44 -5.22
CA GLU A 106 5.41 23.62 -5.34
C GLU A 106 5.46 24.27 -6.73
N PRO A 107 6.64 24.42 -7.38
CA PRO A 107 6.69 24.94 -8.74
C PRO A 107 5.94 24.08 -9.75
N PHE A 108 5.92 22.76 -9.60
CA PHE A 108 5.15 21.86 -10.45
C PHE A 108 3.64 21.99 -10.19
N LEU A 109 3.22 22.00 -8.93
CA LEU A 109 1.82 22.19 -8.56
C LEU A 109 1.29 23.54 -9.07
N SER A 110 2.09 24.60 -8.96
CA SER A 110 1.77 25.94 -9.49
C SER A 110 1.68 26.01 -11.01
N ARG A 111 2.27 25.03 -11.74
CA ARG A 111 2.07 24.89 -13.19
C ARG A 111 0.82 24.10 -13.52
N LEU A 112 0.46 23.16 -12.66
CA LEU A 112 -0.66 22.24 -12.86
C LEU A 112 -2.00 22.87 -12.46
N PHE A 113 -2.00 23.74 -11.45
CA PHE A 113 -3.16 24.45 -10.91
C PHE A 113 -3.02 25.95 -11.11
N THR A 114 -4.13 26.61 -11.44
CA THR A 114 -4.24 28.07 -11.49
C THR A 114 -4.22 28.65 -10.07
N ASP A 115 -4.92 27.97 -9.17
CA ASP A 115 -4.99 28.23 -7.74
C ASP A 115 -5.34 26.94 -7.00
N SER A 116 -4.99 26.89 -5.72
CA SER A 116 -5.33 25.79 -4.81
C SER A 116 -5.58 26.33 -3.40
N SER A 117 -6.68 25.94 -2.78
CA SER A 117 -6.99 26.31 -1.40
C SER A 117 -6.33 25.40 -0.36
N ASP A 118 -6.10 24.13 -0.70
CA ASP A 118 -5.48 23.15 0.19
C ASP A 118 -4.69 22.09 -0.60
N THR A 119 -3.63 21.57 0.04
CA THR A 119 -2.80 20.49 -0.50
C THR A 119 -2.36 19.57 0.63
N LEU A 120 -2.73 18.30 0.53
CA LEU A 120 -2.31 17.24 1.46
C LEU A 120 -1.44 16.23 0.73
N GLU A 121 -0.23 16.01 1.25
CA GLU A 121 0.67 14.99 0.75
C GLU A 121 0.76 13.83 1.74
N ILE A 122 0.55 12.61 1.24
CA ILE A 122 0.68 11.38 2.02
C ILE A 122 1.70 10.47 1.32
N PRO A 123 2.90 10.30 1.87
CA PRO A 123 3.81 9.25 1.44
C PRO A 123 3.28 7.89 1.94
N TRP A 124 3.27 6.90 1.05
CA TRP A 124 2.73 5.58 1.31
C TRP A 124 3.69 4.49 0.81
N LYS A 125 4.10 3.59 1.71
CA LYS A 125 4.84 2.38 1.35
C LYS A 125 3.88 1.43 0.63
N ALA A 126 3.85 1.49 -0.69
CA ALA A 126 2.81 0.90 -1.51
C ALA A 126 2.92 -0.62 -1.64
N TYR A 127 4.12 -1.12 -1.87
CA TYR A 127 4.40 -2.54 -2.05
C TYR A 127 5.90 -2.80 -1.90
N PRO A 128 6.31 -4.02 -1.53
CA PRO A 128 7.71 -4.40 -1.55
C PRO A 128 8.27 -4.35 -2.98
N VAL A 129 9.49 -3.86 -3.12
CA VAL A 129 10.26 -3.94 -4.35
C VAL A 129 10.60 -5.39 -4.60
N LEU A 130 10.01 -5.94 -5.67
CA LEU A 130 10.18 -7.34 -6.02
C LEU A 130 11.59 -7.55 -6.59
N VAL A 131 12.35 -8.41 -5.94
CA VAL A 131 13.66 -8.88 -6.41
C VAL A 131 13.60 -10.41 -6.54
N PRO A 132 14.35 -11.01 -7.48
CA PRO A 132 14.41 -12.47 -7.58
C PRO A 132 14.90 -13.09 -6.26
N MET A 133 14.08 -13.98 -5.67
CA MET A 133 14.40 -14.66 -4.41
C MET A 133 14.53 -16.16 -4.61
N LYS A 134 15.45 -16.77 -3.85
CA LYS A 134 15.64 -18.23 -3.80
C LYS A 134 14.74 -18.90 -2.76
N GLU A 135 14.37 -18.15 -1.72
CA GLU A 135 13.56 -18.59 -0.60
C GLU A 135 12.45 -17.55 -0.37
N TRP A 136 11.24 -18.03 -0.10
CA TRP A 136 10.05 -17.22 0.13
C TRP A 136 9.62 -17.33 1.60
N PRO A 137 8.97 -16.30 2.19
CA PRO A 137 8.42 -16.43 3.53
C PRO A 137 7.41 -17.58 3.59
N PRO A 138 7.47 -18.44 4.63
CA PRO A 138 6.47 -19.49 4.80
C PRO A 138 5.15 -18.93 5.32
N PHE A 139 4.04 -19.60 5.01
CA PHE A 139 2.72 -19.27 5.59
C PHE A 139 2.56 -19.75 7.03
N ARG A 140 3.38 -20.70 7.47
CA ARG A 140 3.46 -21.18 8.86
C ARG A 140 4.81 -20.75 9.43
N LEU A 141 4.78 -19.88 10.43
CA LEU A 141 5.97 -19.41 11.13
C LEU A 141 6.28 -20.29 12.35
N GLY A 142 5.26 -20.94 12.93
CA GLY A 142 5.36 -21.82 14.08
C GLY A 142 4.04 -22.54 14.34
N GLU A 143 3.98 -23.31 15.41
CA GLU A 143 2.73 -23.93 15.87
C GLU A 143 1.71 -22.85 16.24
N GLY A 144 0.52 -22.91 15.65
CA GLY A 144 -0.52 -21.89 15.83
C GLY A 144 -0.18 -20.51 15.23
N LEU A 145 0.96 -20.33 14.55
CA LEU A 145 1.41 -19.03 14.07
C LEU A 145 1.54 -18.99 12.55
N TYR A 146 0.74 -18.13 11.92
CA TYR A 146 0.63 -18.04 10.47
C TYR A 146 0.94 -16.63 9.95
N TYR A 147 1.41 -16.55 8.71
CA TYR A 147 1.78 -15.30 8.05
C TYR A 147 1.11 -15.19 6.69
N VAL A 148 0.20 -14.22 6.53
CA VAL A 148 -0.58 -14.10 5.30
C VAL A 148 0.14 -13.28 4.22
N ASN A 149 0.86 -12.22 4.59
CA ASN A 149 1.62 -11.37 3.65
C ASN A 149 2.87 -12.04 3.06
N GLY A 150 3.05 -13.35 3.27
CA GLY A 150 4.11 -14.13 2.63
C GLY A 150 4.06 -14.03 1.10
N MET A 151 2.84 -13.94 0.54
CA MET A 151 2.63 -13.79 -0.91
C MET A 151 3.15 -12.48 -1.49
N GLU A 152 3.18 -11.39 -0.71
CA GLU A 152 3.62 -10.07 -1.19
C GLU A 152 5.04 -10.09 -1.77
N SER A 153 5.83 -11.05 -1.31
CA SER A 153 7.16 -11.29 -1.83
C SER A 153 7.14 -11.63 -3.32
N ALA A 154 6.17 -12.44 -3.76
CA ALA A 154 6.06 -12.90 -5.15
C ALA A 154 5.19 -11.95 -5.99
N VAL A 155 4.04 -11.57 -5.43
CA VAL A 155 3.05 -10.70 -6.06
C VAL A 155 2.34 -9.92 -4.96
N SER A 156 2.40 -8.59 -5.02
CA SER A 156 1.85 -7.70 -4.00
C SER A 156 0.58 -7.01 -4.51
N THR A 157 -0.49 -7.79 -4.71
CA THR A 157 -1.81 -7.25 -5.04
C THR A 157 -2.87 -7.69 -4.03
N MET A 158 -3.99 -6.95 -3.99
CA MET A 158 -5.10 -7.28 -3.10
C MET A 158 -5.69 -8.67 -3.39
N GLU A 159 -5.73 -9.06 -4.66
CA GLU A 159 -6.25 -10.36 -5.10
C GLU A 159 -5.38 -11.51 -4.60
N THR A 160 -4.06 -11.37 -4.67
CA THR A 160 -3.15 -12.41 -4.18
C THR A 160 -3.18 -12.51 -2.66
N GLU A 161 -3.39 -11.40 -1.96
CA GLU A 161 -3.55 -11.40 -0.51
C GLU A 161 -4.87 -12.05 -0.06
N ALA A 162 -5.97 -11.83 -0.80
CA ALA A 162 -7.23 -12.53 -0.54
C ALA A 162 -7.10 -14.04 -0.74
N ILE A 163 -6.35 -14.47 -1.76
CA ILE A 163 -6.03 -15.89 -1.98
C ILE A 163 -5.15 -16.44 -0.85
N ALA A 164 -4.13 -15.69 -0.44
CA ALA A 164 -3.26 -16.04 0.68
C ALA A 164 -4.08 -16.26 1.97
N ALA A 165 -4.98 -15.35 2.29
CA ALA A 165 -5.84 -15.42 3.47
C ALA A 165 -6.70 -16.69 3.47
N LYS A 166 -7.33 -17.02 2.33
CA LYS A 166 -8.09 -18.26 2.19
C LYS A 166 -7.22 -19.50 2.43
N ASN A 167 -6.00 -19.50 1.91
CA ASN A 167 -5.07 -20.61 2.10
C ASN A 167 -4.61 -20.74 3.56
N VAL A 168 -4.32 -19.63 4.23
CA VAL A 168 -3.94 -19.60 5.65
C VAL A 168 -5.08 -20.12 6.53
N VAL A 169 -6.33 -19.71 6.27
CA VAL A 169 -7.49 -20.21 7.02
C VAL A 169 -7.67 -21.73 6.82
N ASN A 170 -7.51 -22.22 5.59
CA ASN A 170 -7.56 -23.65 5.33
C ASN A 170 -6.42 -24.41 6.02
N LEU A 171 -5.23 -23.84 6.06
CA LEU A 171 -4.08 -24.39 6.77
C LEU A 171 -4.34 -24.48 8.27
N LEU A 172 -4.81 -23.37 8.87
CA LEU A 172 -5.18 -23.31 10.28
C LEU A 172 -6.24 -24.35 10.64
N LYS A 173 -7.31 -24.43 9.84
CA LYS A 173 -8.37 -25.42 10.06
C LYS A 173 -7.81 -26.84 10.08
N ARG A 174 -6.90 -27.14 9.16
CA ARG A 174 -6.31 -28.47 9.02
C ARG A 174 -5.41 -28.81 10.22
N ASP A 175 -4.56 -27.86 10.63
CA ASP A 175 -3.70 -27.99 11.81
C ASP A 175 -4.55 -28.15 13.08
N TRP A 176 -5.69 -27.47 13.17
CA TRP A 176 -6.65 -27.61 14.26
C TRP A 176 -7.29 -29.00 14.34
N GLU A 177 -7.68 -29.54 13.19
CA GLU A 177 -8.28 -30.89 13.10
C GLU A 177 -7.25 -31.99 13.42
N GLU A 178 -6.00 -31.83 12.96
CA GLU A 178 -4.92 -32.79 13.20
C GLU A 178 -4.45 -32.80 14.66
N ASN A 179 -4.48 -31.65 15.34
CA ASN A 179 -4.10 -31.51 16.75
C ASN A 179 -5.26 -31.73 17.73
N ARG A 180 -6.45 -32.07 17.24
CA ARG A 180 -7.60 -32.34 18.11
C ARG A 180 -7.42 -33.69 18.81
N PRO A 181 -7.49 -33.76 20.14
CA PRO A 181 -7.40 -35.05 20.83
C PRO A 181 -8.52 -35.97 20.34
N LEU A 182 -8.17 -37.21 20.00
CA LEU A 182 -9.13 -38.26 19.67
C LEU A 182 -9.97 -38.52 20.93
N HIS A 183 -11.24 -38.13 20.89
CA HIS A 183 -12.26 -38.53 21.88
C HIS A 183 -12.95 -39.81 21.42
#